data_AF-A0A7V8Y848-F1
#
_entry.id   AF-A0A7V8Y848-F1
#
_cell.length_a   1.000
_cell.length_b   1.000
_cell.length_c   1.000
_cell.angle_alpha   90.00
_cell.angle_beta   90.00
_cell.angle_gamma   90.00
#
_symmetry.space_group_name_H-M   'P 1'
#
loop_
_entity.id
_entity.type
_entity.pdbx_description
1 polymer ?
#
loop_
_entity_poly.entity_id
_entity_poly.type
_entity_poly.pdbx_seq_one_letter_code
_entity_poly.pdbx_strand_id
1 'polypeptide(L)'
;MEDLVEGLANGNVTEVKVVLASVVVALAVYQVFLMAVGYGKLRLPFLNASPASSTHRSVGDTIVVITLLVAFMCVAYFGFEDGIEDASSGEETRAALHIASGSLLIVVLTLKVIVVRWWHRLNRYLPALGLTVFALFALTWLTSAGDYLGGW
;
A
#
# COMPACT_ATOMS: atom_id res chain seq x y z
N MET A 1 4.98 -6.96 -21.72
CA MET A 1 4.67 -6.02 -20.61
C MET A 1 5.90 -5.84 -19.74
N GLU A 2 6.66 -6.91 -19.50
CA GLU A 2 8.01 -6.91 -18.93
C GLU A 2 8.92 -5.83 -19.54
N ASP A 3 9.09 -5.80 -20.88
CA ASP A 3 9.94 -4.79 -21.56
C ASP A 3 9.57 -3.32 -21.25
N LEU A 4 8.28 -3.04 -21.02
CA LEU A 4 7.80 -1.69 -20.65
C LEU A 4 8.16 -1.35 -19.21
N VAL A 5 8.02 -2.31 -18.29
CA VAL A 5 8.37 -2.16 -16.87
C VAL A 5 9.89 -2.01 -16.72
N GLU A 6 10.65 -2.80 -17.47
CA GLU A 6 12.11 -2.75 -17.49
C GLU A 6 12.61 -1.42 -18.06
N GLY A 7 12.00 -0.92 -19.15
CA GLY A 7 12.27 0.41 -19.68
C GLY A 7 11.91 1.54 -18.69
N LEU A 8 10.78 1.46 -17.99
CA LEU A 8 10.37 2.44 -16.98
C LEU A 8 11.30 2.47 -15.76
N ALA A 9 11.83 1.32 -15.37
CA ALA A 9 12.74 1.18 -14.24
C ALA A 9 14.23 1.35 -14.62
N ASN A 10 14.54 1.68 -15.88
CA ASN A 10 15.90 1.70 -16.42
C ASN A 10 16.69 0.41 -16.13
N GLY A 11 16.04 -0.76 -16.26
CA GLY A 11 16.62 -2.07 -15.99
C GLY A 11 16.65 -2.47 -14.50
N ASN A 12 16.11 -1.64 -13.60
CA ASN A 12 16.23 -1.83 -12.16
C ASN A 12 14.88 -1.93 -11.43
N VAL A 13 14.07 -2.87 -11.90
CA VAL A 13 12.65 -3.02 -11.51
C VAL A 13 12.49 -3.24 -10.01
N THR A 14 13.34 -4.08 -9.41
CA THR A 14 13.28 -4.42 -7.98
C THR A 14 13.58 -3.20 -7.09
N GLU A 15 14.59 -2.41 -7.41
CA GLU A 15 14.93 -1.22 -6.60
C GLU A 15 13.85 -0.15 -6.69
N VAL A 16 13.37 0.14 -7.90
CA VAL A 16 12.29 1.12 -8.11
C VAL A 16 11.03 0.67 -7.36
N LYS A 17 10.69 -0.62 -7.41
CA LYS A 17 9.58 -1.21 -6.64
C LYS A 17 9.76 -0.98 -5.14
N VAL A 18 10.91 -1.32 -4.59
CA VAL A 18 11.18 -1.20 -3.14
C VAL A 18 11.15 0.26 -2.69
N VAL A 19 11.71 1.19 -3.48
CA VAL A 19 11.66 2.62 -3.18
C VAL A 19 10.23 3.14 -3.19
N LEU A 20 9.44 2.84 -4.24
CA LEU A 20 8.05 3.26 -4.33
C LEU A 20 7.21 2.67 -3.19
N ALA A 21 7.38 1.38 -2.89
CA ALA A 21 6.67 0.73 -1.79
C ALA A 21 7.04 1.35 -0.43
N SER A 22 8.31 1.71 -0.22
CA SER A 22 8.77 2.38 1.01
C SER A 22 8.18 3.79 1.14
N VAL A 23 8.12 4.55 0.04
CA VAL A 23 7.44 5.85 -0.02
C VAL A 23 5.96 5.69 0.34
N VAL A 24 5.28 4.68 -0.20
CA VAL A 24 3.88 4.40 0.11
C VAL A 24 3.68 4.09 1.60
N VAL A 25 4.53 3.28 2.22
CA VAL A 25 4.44 3.01 3.66
C VAL A 25 4.66 4.27 4.49
N ALA A 26 5.67 5.09 4.16
CA ALA A 26 5.91 6.35 4.85
C ALA A 26 4.70 7.30 4.74
N LEU A 27 4.11 7.42 3.54
CA LEU A 27 2.88 8.18 3.33
C LEU A 27 1.69 7.56 4.09
N ALA A 28 1.59 6.24 4.17
CA ALA A 28 0.53 5.57 4.93
C ALA A 28 0.65 5.81 6.45
N VAL A 29 1.87 5.86 7.00
CA VAL A 29 2.10 6.32 8.38
C VAL A 29 1.62 7.77 8.54
N TYR A 30 2.01 8.65 7.63
CA TYR A 30 1.57 10.05 7.63
C TYR A 30 0.03 10.16 7.57
N GLN A 31 -0.64 9.30 6.82
CA GLN A 31 -2.10 9.23 6.75
C GLN A 31 -2.76 8.90 8.08
N VAL A 32 -2.17 7.99 8.88
CA VAL A 32 -2.69 7.66 10.22
C VAL A 32 -2.63 8.89 11.12
N PHE A 33 -1.54 9.66 11.08
CA PHE A 33 -1.43 10.92 11.84
C PHE A 33 -2.45 11.96 11.39
N LEU A 34 -2.59 12.19 10.07
CA LEU A 34 -3.58 13.14 9.54
C LEU A 34 -5.01 12.75 9.94
N MET A 35 -5.33 11.46 9.91
CA MET A 35 -6.63 10.94 10.34
C MET A 35 -6.86 11.13 11.84
N ALA A 36 -5.84 10.88 12.66
CA ALA A 36 -5.90 11.09 14.11
C ALA A 36 -6.17 12.58 14.44
N VAL A 37 -5.55 13.51 13.72
CA VAL A 37 -5.82 14.94 13.84
C VAL A 37 -7.22 15.30 13.33
N GLY A 38 -7.62 14.79 12.17
CA GLY A 38 -8.94 15.03 11.56
C GLY A 38 -10.11 14.58 12.45
N TYR A 39 -9.96 13.45 13.14
CA TYR A 39 -10.95 12.93 14.10
C TYR A 39 -10.82 13.53 15.51
N GLY A 40 -9.88 14.46 15.73
CA GLY A 40 -9.67 15.12 17.02
C GLY A 40 -9.05 14.23 18.11
N LYS A 41 -8.48 13.07 17.73
CA LYS A 41 -7.74 12.18 18.65
C LYS A 41 -6.34 12.69 18.96
N LEU A 42 -5.75 13.46 18.05
CA LEU A 42 -4.47 14.16 18.23
C LEU A 42 -4.67 15.66 18.00
N ARG A 43 -4.04 16.49 18.85
CA ARG A 43 -4.06 17.96 18.70
C ARG A 43 -2.64 18.45 18.48
N LEU A 44 -2.38 18.99 17.30
CA LEU A 44 -1.11 19.62 16.96
C LEU A 44 -1.29 21.13 16.91
N PRO A 45 -0.39 21.93 17.50
CA PRO A 45 -0.56 23.39 17.60
C PRO A 45 -0.54 24.09 16.23
N PHE A 46 0.04 23.45 15.21
CA PHE A 46 0.17 23.98 13.85
C PHE A 46 -0.80 23.37 12.83
N LEU A 47 -1.62 22.39 13.21
CA LEU A 47 -2.48 21.67 12.26
C LEU A 47 -3.90 21.46 12.80
N ASN A 48 -4.86 22.11 12.16
CA ASN A 48 -6.29 21.98 12.46
C ASN A 48 -6.92 20.78 11.74
N ALA A 49 -8.08 20.33 12.25
CA ALA A 49 -8.78 19.14 11.73
C ALA A 49 -9.26 19.25 10.27
N SER A 50 -9.71 20.43 9.84
CA SER A 50 -10.21 20.64 8.47
C SER A 50 -9.08 20.53 7.42
N PRO A 51 -7.95 21.28 7.54
CA PRO A 51 -6.79 21.07 6.68
C PRO A 51 -6.26 19.63 6.73
N ALA A 52 -6.15 19.03 7.92
CA ALA A 52 -5.68 17.64 8.06
C ALA A 52 -6.56 16.64 7.29
N SER A 53 -7.88 16.82 7.32
CA SER A 53 -8.83 15.98 6.60
C SER A 53 -8.76 16.18 5.08
N SER A 54 -8.49 17.41 4.61
CA SER A 54 -8.27 17.68 3.19
C SER A 54 -6.97 17.05 2.69
N THR A 55 -5.88 17.24 3.43
CA THR A 55 -4.57 16.63 3.13
C THR A 55 -4.63 15.12 3.16
N HIS A 56 -5.41 14.53 4.10
CA HIS A 56 -5.62 13.08 4.16
C HIS A 56 -6.19 12.54 2.85
N ARG A 57 -7.14 13.26 2.23
CA ARG A 57 -7.75 12.86 0.96
C ARG A 57 -6.77 12.99 -0.21
N SER A 58 -6.10 14.14 -0.37
CA SER A 58 -5.19 14.37 -1.50
C SER A 58 -3.97 13.44 -1.48
N VAL A 59 -3.36 13.23 -0.30
CA VAL A 59 -2.29 12.26 -0.12
C VAL A 59 -2.83 10.84 -0.34
N GLY A 60 -4.10 10.59 -0.02
CA GLY A 60 -4.73 9.28 -0.16
C GLY A 60 -4.89 8.89 -1.62
N ASP A 61 -5.35 9.84 -2.44
CA ASP A 61 -5.45 9.68 -3.90
C ASP A 61 -4.08 9.38 -4.51
N THR A 62 -3.04 10.09 -4.05
CA THR A 62 -1.65 9.85 -4.49
C THR A 62 -1.17 8.45 -4.12
N ILE A 63 -1.42 7.99 -2.88
CA ILE A 63 -1.08 6.63 -2.44
C ILE A 63 -1.77 5.59 -3.33
N VAL A 64 -3.05 5.76 -3.64
CA VAL A 64 -3.80 4.82 -4.49
C VAL A 64 -3.15 4.70 -5.87
N VAL A 65 -2.80 5.82 -6.50
CA VAL A 65 -2.15 5.83 -7.82
C VAL A 65 -0.81 5.09 -7.78
N ILE A 66 0.05 5.41 -6.80
CA ILE A 66 1.36 4.75 -6.67
C ILE A 66 1.18 3.25 -6.38
N THR A 67 0.20 2.89 -5.56
CA THR A 67 -0.11 1.49 -5.24
C THR A 67 -0.53 0.70 -6.46
N LEU A 68 -1.39 1.26 -7.32
CA LEU A 68 -1.79 0.61 -8.57
C LEU A 68 -0.61 0.45 -9.52
N LEU A 69 0.29 1.44 -9.59
CA LEU A 69 1.53 1.34 -10.37
C LEU A 69 2.43 0.22 -9.86
N VAL A 70 2.66 0.15 -8.54
CA VAL A 70 3.48 -0.91 -7.91
C VAL A 70 2.83 -2.29 -8.12
N ALA A 71 1.51 -2.40 -7.92
CA ALA A 71 0.78 -3.64 -8.17
C ALA A 71 0.89 -4.10 -9.62
N PHE A 72 0.80 -3.16 -10.58
CA PHE A 72 1.03 -3.44 -11.99
C PHE A 72 2.45 -3.94 -12.25
N MET A 73 3.48 -3.30 -11.68
CA MET A 73 4.85 -3.77 -11.79
C MET A 73 5.03 -5.17 -11.19
N CYS A 74 4.41 -5.46 -10.04
CA CYS A 74 4.47 -6.79 -9.43
C CYS A 74 3.89 -7.87 -10.36
N VAL A 75 2.69 -7.65 -10.89
CA VAL A 75 2.01 -8.61 -11.76
C VAL A 75 2.73 -8.76 -13.11
N ALA A 76 3.16 -7.64 -13.70
CA ALA A 76 3.73 -7.62 -15.05
C ALA A 76 5.17 -8.14 -15.12
N TYR A 77 5.91 -8.18 -14.00
CA TYR A 77 7.31 -8.60 -13.97
C TYR A 77 7.55 -9.90 -13.18
N PHE A 78 6.82 -10.15 -12.09
CA PHE A 78 7.03 -11.32 -11.24
C PHE A 78 5.98 -12.42 -11.43
N GLY A 79 4.89 -12.15 -12.16
CA GLY A 79 3.78 -13.10 -12.33
C GLY A 79 3.06 -13.41 -11.01
N PHE A 80 2.07 -14.31 -11.07
CA PHE A 80 1.36 -14.83 -9.89
C PHE A 80 1.81 -16.24 -9.50
N GLU A 81 1.93 -17.15 -10.48
CA GLU A 81 2.39 -18.53 -10.28
C GLU A 81 3.92 -18.67 -10.35
N ASP A 82 4.57 -17.99 -11.29
CA ASP A 82 6.02 -18.15 -11.55
C ASP A 82 6.90 -17.81 -10.34
N GLY A 83 6.47 -16.84 -9.52
CA GLY A 83 7.17 -16.46 -8.28
C GLY A 83 6.98 -17.44 -7.10
N ILE A 84 6.05 -18.40 -7.19
CA ILE A 84 5.78 -19.40 -6.13
C ILE A 84 6.50 -20.72 -6.46
N GLU A 85 6.53 -21.13 -7.74
CA GLU A 85 7.07 -22.44 -8.15
C GLU A 85 8.61 -22.54 -8.11
N ASP A 86 9.33 -21.43 -8.34
CA ASP A 86 10.80 -21.38 -8.33
C ASP A 86 11.43 -21.09 -6.95
N ALA A 87 10.59 -20.94 -5.92
CA ALA A 87 10.98 -20.49 -4.60
C ALA A 87 11.41 -21.66 -3.69
N SER A 88 12.48 -21.49 -2.92
CA SER A 88 12.78 -22.40 -1.82
C SER A 88 11.64 -22.39 -0.78
N SER A 89 11.49 -23.43 0.05
CA SER A 89 10.32 -23.59 0.95
C SER A 89 10.05 -22.38 1.89
N GLY A 90 11.05 -21.56 2.17
CA GLY A 90 10.89 -20.29 2.91
C GLY A 90 10.43 -19.10 2.05
N GLU A 91 10.82 -19.06 0.79
CA GLU A 91 10.46 -18.01 -0.19
C GLU A 91 9.02 -18.20 -0.71
N GLU A 92 8.57 -19.45 -0.87
CA GLU A 92 7.22 -19.80 -1.34
C GLU A 92 6.13 -19.18 -0.42
N THR A 93 6.31 -19.36 0.89
CA THR A 93 5.38 -18.81 1.89
C THR A 93 5.33 -17.27 1.82
N ARG A 94 6.46 -16.63 1.52
CA ARG A 94 6.54 -15.16 1.44
C ARG A 94 5.91 -14.63 0.18
N ALA A 95 6.15 -15.25 -0.96
CA ALA A 95 5.49 -14.94 -2.23
C ALA A 95 3.97 -15.08 -2.08
N ALA A 96 3.51 -16.19 -1.49
CA ALA A 96 2.10 -16.41 -1.19
C ALA A 96 1.52 -15.33 -0.26
N LEU A 97 2.22 -14.96 0.82
CA LEU A 97 1.79 -13.86 1.71
C LEU A 97 1.78 -12.50 1.01
N HIS A 98 2.75 -12.21 0.14
CA HIS A 98 2.79 -10.97 -0.64
C HIS A 98 1.59 -10.86 -1.57
N ILE A 99 1.31 -11.91 -2.36
CA ILE A 99 0.18 -11.96 -3.29
C ILE A 99 -1.14 -11.88 -2.52
N ALA A 100 -1.29 -12.66 -1.44
CA ALA A 100 -2.51 -12.66 -0.63
C ALA A 100 -2.76 -11.30 0.03
N SER A 101 -1.75 -10.71 0.67
CA SER A 101 -1.87 -9.40 1.32
C SER A 101 -2.09 -8.27 0.31
N GLY A 102 -1.38 -8.28 -0.83
CA GLY A 102 -1.55 -7.30 -1.91
C GLY A 102 -2.94 -7.37 -2.55
N SER A 103 -3.46 -8.58 -2.79
CA SER A 103 -4.81 -8.78 -3.31
C SER A 103 -5.86 -8.28 -2.32
N LEU A 104 -5.71 -8.65 -1.04
CA LEU A 104 -6.61 -8.21 0.02
C LEU A 104 -6.56 -6.68 0.21
N LEU A 105 -5.38 -6.06 0.06
CA LEU A 105 -5.21 -4.62 0.11
C LEU A 105 -6.06 -3.91 -0.96
N ILE A 106 -6.04 -4.38 -2.21
CA ILE A 106 -6.85 -3.81 -3.30
C ILE A 106 -8.35 -3.97 -3.00
N VAL A 107 -8.77 -5.13 -2.49
CA VAL A 107 -10.17 -5.38 -2.10
C VAL A 107 -10.61 -4.42 -0.98
N VAL A 108 -9.82 -4.28 0.09
CA VAL A 108 -10.15 -3.41 1.22
C VAL A 108 -10.10 -1.93 0.83
N LEU A 109 -9.15 -1.51 -0.02
CA LEU A 109 -9.12 -0.15 -0.58
C LEU A 109 -10.37 0.14 -1.39
N THR A 110 -10.78 -0.78 -2.26
CA THR A 110 -12.00 -0.65 -3.07
C THR A 110 -13.23 -0.55 -2.17
N LEU A 111 -13.33 -1.42 -1.17
CA LEU A 111 -14.39 -1.36 -0.17
C LEU A 111 -14.41 -0.02 0.57
N LYS A 112 -13.25 0.50 0.98
CA LYS A 112 -13.12 1.81 1.62
C LYS A 112 -13.67 2.92 0.71
N VAL A 113 -13.31 2.92 -0.57
CA VAL A 113 -13.81 3.90 -1.56
C VAL A 113 -15.34 3.79 -1.72
N ILE A 114 -15.87 2.57 -1.81
CA ILE A 114 -17.31 2.31 -1.88
C ILE A 114 -18.04 2.84 -0.64
N VAL A 115 -17.51 2.57 0.55
CA VAL A 115 -18.09 3.07 1.81
C VAL A 115 -18.13 4.60 1.84
N VAL A 116 -17.03 5.25 1.43
CA VAL A 116 -16.96 6.72 1.38
C VAL A 116 -17.95 7.32 0.37
N ARG A 117 -18.10 6.71 -0.81
CA ARG A 117 -18.90 7.27 -1.91
C ARG A 117 -20.39 6.94 -1.83
N TRP A 118 -20.76 5.75 -1.37
CA TRP A 118 -22.14 5.26 -1.46
C TRP A 118 -22.75 4.89 -0.10
N TRP A 119 -21.96 4.52 0.91
CA TRP A 119 -22.47 4.05 2.20
C TRP A 119 -22.08 4.94 3.38
N HIS A 120 -22.61 6.16 3.38
CA HIS A 120 -22.37 7.12 4.47
C HIS A 120 -22.78 6.61 5.87
N ARG A 121 -23.72 5.66 5.99
CA ARG A 121 -24.09 5.04 7.28
C ARG A 121 -22.95 4.24 7.92
N LEU A 122 -22.02 3.73 7.12
CA LEU A 122 -20.86 2.97 7.59
C LEU A 122 -19.63 3.85 7.89
N ASN A 123 -19.77 5.19 7.80
CA ASN A 123 -18.68 6.13 8.06
C ASN A 123 -18.00 5.95 9.43
N ARG A 124 -18.73 5.41 10.42
CA ARG A 124 -18.17 5.09 11.75
C ARG A 124 -17.02 4.08 11.71
N TYR A 125 -16.97 3.22 10.69
CA TYR A 125 -15.95 2.18 10.52
C TYR A 125 -14.79 2.61 9.62
N LEU A 126 -14.81 3.82 9.06
CA LEU A 126 -13.73 4.33 8.21
C LEU A 126 -12.35 4.32 8.89
N PRO A 127 -12.21 4.62 10.20
CA PRO A 127 -10.92 4.51 10.87
C PRO A 127 -10.40 3.07 10.91
N ALA A 128 -11.28 2.09 11.17
CA ALA A 128 -10.91 0.68 11.20
C ALA A 128 -10.46 0.22 9.80
N LEU A 129 -11.23 0.53 8.74
CA LEU A 129 -10.82 0.25 7.36
C LEU A 129 -9.51 0.92 6.99
N GLY A 130 -9.29 2.17 7.42
CA GLY A 130 -8.02 2.88 7.21
C GLY A 130 -6.83 2.20 7.88
N LEU A 131 -6.99 1.71 9.11
CA LEU A 131 -5.96 0.95 9.82
C LEU A 131 -5.72 -0.42 9.19
N THR A 132 -6.77 -1.10 8.71
CA THR A 132 -6.62 -2.36 7.97
C THR A 132 -5.81 -2.16 6.68
N VAL A 133 -6.11 -1.10 5.91
CA VAL A 133 -5.32 -0.73 4.73
C VAL A 133 -3.86 -0.47 5.10
N PHE A 134 -3.60 0.30 6.17
CA PHE A 134 -2.24 0.54 6.66
C PHE A 134 -1.51 -0.75 7.04
N ALA A 135 -2.17 -1.64 7.79
CA ALA A 135 -1.59 -2.91 8.20
C ALA A 135 -1.27 -3.80 6.99
N LEU A 136 -2.14 -3.84 5.98
CA LEU A 136 -1.91 -4.58 4.75
C LEU A 136 -0.77 -3.99 3.94
N PHE A 137 -0.67 -2.66 3.81
CA PHE A 137 0.50 -2.02 3.19
C PHE A 137 1.80 -2.39 3.90
N ALA A 138 1.83 -2.33 5.23
CA ALA A 138 3.01 -2.67 6.01
C ALA A 138 3.39 -4.15 5.83
N LEU A 139 2.40 -5.05 5.82
CA LEU A 139 2.62 -6.48 5.60
C LEU A 139 3.14 -6.78 4.18
N THR A 140 2.49 -6.24 3.15
CA THR A 140 2.91 -6.41 1.75
C THR A 140 4.29 -5.80 1.49
N TRP A 141 4.60 -4.67 2.14
CA TRP A 141 5.93 -4.06 2.09
C TRP A 141 6.96 -4.94 2.81
N LEU A 142 6.66 -5.48 3.98
CA LEU A 142 7.59 -6.32 4.74
C LEU A 142 7.97 -7.58 3.96
N THR A 143 7.01 -8.21 3.28
CA THR A 143 7.28 -9.38 2.43
C THR A 143 8.06 -9.06 1.16
N SER A 144 8.13 -7.78 0.74
CA SER A 144 8.86 -7.35 -0.46
C SER A 144 10.22 -6.72 -0.16
N ALA A 145 10.29 -5.80 0.82
CA ALA A 145 11.51 -5.10 1.21
C ALA A 145 12.38 -5.92 2.16
N GLY A 146 11.79 -6.84 2.93
CA GLY A 146 12.55 -7.78 3.77
C GLY A 146 13.49 -8.66 2.95
N ASP A 147 13.10 -8.97 1.71
CA ASP A 147 13.92 -9.68 0.74
C ASP A 147 15.15 -8.86 0.31
N TYR A 148 14.88 -7.65 -0.16
CA TYR A 148 15.91 -6.77 -0.71
C TYR A 148 16.88 -6.22 0.35
N LEU A 149 16.41 -5.92 1.57
CA LEU A 149 17.23 -5.32 2.65
C LEU A 149 17.81 -6.34 3.62
N GLY A 150 17.18 -7.52 3.74
CA GLY A 150 17.54 -8.54 4.71
C GLY A 150 18.47 -9.62 4.15
N GLY A 151 18.35 -9.97 2.88
CA GLY A 151 19.10 -11.10 2.30
C GLY A 151 18.79 -12.43 2.99
N TRP A 152 17.54 -12.63 3.40
CA TRP A 152 16.98 -13.89 3.90
C TRP A 152 15.75 -14.24 3.09
#